data_AF-A0A7R5KY94-F1
#
_entry.id   AF-A0A7R5KY94-F1
#
_cell.length_a   1.000
_cell.length_b   1.000
_cell.length_c   1.000
_cell.angle_alpha   90.00
_cell.angle_beta   90.00
_cell.angle_gamma   90.00
#
_symmetry.space_group_name_H-M   'P 1'
#
loop_
_entity.id
_entity.type
_entity.pdbx_description
1 polymer ?
#
loop_
_entity_poly.entity_id
_entity_poly.type
_entity_poly.pdbx_seq_one_letter_code
_entity_poly.pdbx_strand_id
1 'polypeptide(L)'
;MASALLVTLVASVAVLGGGVEAQCPGPSEVHTANGTRLCALLYTDDSPYYDQCCAGAVLEVEPGSDVPYMPYKWSGRTSSLVVGTRCELNVWSRRGKEGDTRRFSAGAVPRLQEVHRGLFGDWDDAIRGYYCTCK
;
A
#
# COMPACT_ATOMS: atom_id res chain seq x y z
N MET A 1 2.16 54.25 40.36
CA MET A 1 1.99 52.80 40.58
C MET A 1 2.25 52.14 39.23
N ALA A 2 3.43 51.54 39.08
CA ALA A 2 3.90 50.95 37.84
C ALA A 2 3.29 49.56 37.67
N SER A 3 2.50 49.34 36.62
CA SER A 3 2.02 48.02 36.27
C SER A 3 2.84 47.47 35.11
N ALA A 4 3.46 46.33 35.41
CA ALA A 4 4.47 45.66 34.64
C ALA A 4 3.96 45.12 33.30
N LEU A 5 4.84 45.23 32.30
CA LEU A 5 4.79 44.49 31.05
C LEU A 5 4.84 42.98 31.35
N LEU A 6 3.86 42.23 30.85
CA LEU A 6 3.95 40.79 30.70
C LEU A 6 3.78 40.47 29.21
N VAL A 7 4.90 40.26 28.55
CA VAL A 7 5.00 39.75 27.18
C VAL A 7 4.62 38.27 27.23
N THR A 8 3.39 37.94 26.86
CA THR A 8 2.97 36.55 26.65
C THR A 8 3.47 36.08 25.30
N LEU A 9 4.58 35.34 25.33
CA LEU A 9 5.11 34.57 24.22
C LEU A 9 4.15 33.41 23.93
N VAL A 10 3.20 33.58 23.02
CA VAL A 10 2.36 32.48 22.54
C VAL A 10 3.17 31.72 21.50
N ALA A 11 3.85 30.67 21.95
CA ALA A 11 4.42 29.65 21.08
C ALA A 11 3.25 28.94 20.37
N SER A 12 2.98 29.30 19.12
CA SER A 12 2.09 28.56 18.24
C SER A 12 2.76 27.22 17.89
N VAL A 13 2.49 26.21 18.72
CA VAL A 13 2.77 24.81 18.38
C VAL A 13 1.86 24.46 17.21
N ALA A 14 2.44 24.34 16.01
CA ALA A 14 1.78 23.75 14.86
C ALA A 14 1.64 22.23 15.11
N VAL A 15 0.64 21.85 15.90
CA VAL A 15 0.04 20.52 15.78
C VAL A 15 -1.10 20.67 14.81
N LEU A 16 -1.11 19.85 13.75
CA LEU A 16 -2.26 19.20 13.10
C LEU A 16 -1.95 18.93 11.62
N GLY A 17 -1.32 17.80 11.36
CA GLY A 17 -1.49 17.01 10.14
C GLY A 17 -1.73 15.58 10.60
N GLY A 18 -2.87 14.99 10.21
CA GLY A 18 -3.48 13.77 10.77
C GLY A 18 -2.49 12.64 11.05
N GLY A 19 -2.56 11.98 12.19
CA GLY A 19 -3.70 11.16 12.55
C GLY A 19 -3.23 9.71 12.45
N VAL A 20 -3.37 8.98 13.54
CA VAL A 20 -3.17 7.53 13.59
C VAL A 20 -4.32 6.91 12.79
N GLU A 21 -4.25 6.92 11.47
CA GLU A 21 -5.15 6.14 10.61
C GLU A 21 -4.32 5.09 9.92
N ALA A 22 -4.05 4.08 10.71
CA ALA A 22 -3.56 2.83 10.23
C ALA A 22 -4.85 2.19 9.64
N GLN A 23 -5.17 2.57 8.41
CA GLN A 23 -6.31 2.08 7.65
C GLN A 23 -5.88 2.36 6.22
N CYS A 24 -5.47 1.29 5.53
CA CYS A 24 -4.88 1.37 4.19
C CYS A 24 -5.50 2.47 3.34
N PRO A 25 -4.70 3.28 2.61
CA PRO A 25 -5.20 4.40 1.85
C PRO A 25 -6.35 3.95 0.94
N GLY A 26 -7.35 4.81 0.81
CA GLY A 26 -8.47 4.53 -0.07
C GLY A 26 -8.01 4.38 -1.52
N PRO A 27 -8.75 3.65 -2.39
CA PRO A 27 -8.40 3.54 -3.81
C PRO A 27 -8.29 4.89 -4.55
N SER A 28 -8.99 5.92 -4.07
CA SER A 28 -8.92 7.30 -4.59
C SER A 28 -7.65 8.03 -4.15
N GLU A 29 -6.99 7.55 -3.10
CA GLU A 29 -5.80 8.13 -2.48
C GLU A 29 -4.51 7.46 -2.98
N VAL A 30 -4.62 6.49 -3.88
CA VAL A 30 -3.48 5.83 -4.53
C VAL A 30 -2.87 6.76 -5.59
N HIS A 31 -2.03 7.68 -5.14
CA HIS A 31 -1.25 8.60 -5.95
C HIS A 31 0.12 8.83 -5.32
N THR A 32 1.13 9.12 -6.15
CA THR A 32 2.45 9.50 -5.64
C THR A 32 2.38 10.90 -5.00
N ALA A 33 3.40 11.27 -4.23
CA ALA A 33 3.45 12.58 -3.54
C ALA A 33 3.35 13.79 -4.50
N ASN A 34 3.72 13.60 -5.77
CA ASN A 34 3.60 14.59 -6.84
C ASN A 34 2.21 14.61 -7.54
N GLY A 35 1.24 13.83 -7.06
CA GLY A 35 -0.12 13.77 -7.60
C GLY A 35 -0.31 12.86 -8.83
N THR A 36 0.75 12.18 -9.28
CA THR A 36 0.65 11.18 -10.35
C THR A 36 -0.17 9.97 -9.88
N ARG A 37 -1.16 9.58 -10.68
CA ARG A 37 -2.01 8.41 -10.38
C ARG A 37 -1.18 7.13 -10.41
N LEU A 38 -1.21 6.39 -9.30
CA LEU A 38 -0.62 5.06 -9.22
C LEU A 38 -1.70 4.01 -9.49
N CYS A 39 -1.26 2.85 -9.93
CA CYS A 39 -2.14 1.71 -10.08
C CYS A 39 -2.37 0.98 -8.77
N ALA A 40 -1.27 0.68 -8.08
CA ALA A 40 -1.31 -0.06 -6.85
C ALA A 40 -0.12 0.30 -5.96
N LEU A 41 -0.30 0.09 -4.67
CA LEU A 41 0.73 0.16 -3.65
C LEU A 41 0.85 -1.24 -3.04
N LEU A 42 2.05 -1.80 -3.01
CA LEU A 42 2.32 -3.09 -2.38
C LEU A 42 3.22 -2.85 -1.17
N TYR A 43 2.82 -3.35 0.00
CA TYR A 43 3.53 -3.16 1.25
C TYR A 43 4.09 -4.49 1.76
N THR A 44 5.19 -4.42 2.51
CA THR A 44 5.88 -5.61 3.03
C THR A 44 5.55 -5.97 4.47
N ASP A 45 4.91 -5.07 5.21
CA ASP A 45 4.70 -5.29 6.64
C ASP A 45 3.40 -6.06 6.86
N ASP A 46 3.48 -7.15 7.61
CA ASP A 46 2.32 -7.81 8.21
C ASP A 46 2.23 -7.40 9.68
N SER A 47 1.01 -7.15 10.15
CA SER A 47 0.73 -6.88 11.56
C SER A 47 -0.54 -7.62 11.98
N PRO A 48 -0.60 -8.13 13.23
CA PRO A 48 -1.83 -8.65 13.79
C PRO A 48 -2.92 -7.57 13.93
N TYR A 49 -2.52 -6.29 13.94
CA TYR A 49 -3.46 -5.18 13.97
C TYR A 49 -3.65 -4.66 12.55
N TYR A 50 -4.89 -4.74 12.03
CA TYR A 50 -5.27 -4.32 10.67
C TYR A 50 -4.80 -2.93 10.31
N ASP A 51 -4.72 -2.09 11.34
CA ASP A 51 -4.40 -0.71 11.16
C ASP A 51 -2.95 -0.61 10.65
N GLN A 52 -2.05 -1.41 11.21
CA GLN A 52 -0.62 -1.36 10.94
C GLN A 52 -0.16 -2.16 9.70
N CYS A 53 -1.07 -2.78 8.93
CA CYS A 53 -0.68 -3.64 7.81
C CYS A 53 -0.25 -2.88 6.54
N CYS A 54 -0.74 -1.66 6.31
CA CYS A 54 -0.34 -0.84 5.15
C CYS A 54 0.81 0.11 5.49
N ALA A 55 1.88 -0.47 6.02
CA ALA A 55 3.05 0.25 6.52
C ALA A 55 4.36 -0.32 5.95
N GLY A 56 5.48 0.25 6.38
CA GLY A 56 6.81 -0.23 6.03
C GLY A 56 7.26 0.17 4.63
N ALA A 57 7.96 -0.75 3.96
CA ALA A 57 8.44 -0.52 2.61
C ALA A 57 7.25 -0.60 1.63
N VAL A 58 7.07 0.45 0.81
CA VAL A 58 6.06 0.51 -0.24
C VAL A 58 6.67 0.42 -1.64
N LEU A 59 6.11 -0.44 -2.47
CA LEU A 59 6.38 -0.50 -3.91
C LEU A 59 5.23 0.19 -4.65
N GLU A 60 5.57 1.31 -5.27
CA GLU A 60 4.67 2.04 -6.15
C GLU A 60 4.59 1.36 -7.51
N VAL A 61 3.38 1.01 -7.95
CA VAL A 61 3.13 0.40 -9.26
C VAL A 61 2.48 1.42 -10.17
N GLU A 62 3.14 1.69 -11.30
CA GLU A 62 2.62 2.59 -12.31
C GLU A 62 1.50 1.94 -13.15
N PRO A 63 0.54 2.73 -13.65
CA PRO A 63 -0.48 2.25 -14.59
C PRO A 63 0.14 1.62 -15.85
N GLY A 64 -0.31 0.43 -16.22
CA GLY A 64 0.21 -0.29 -17.40
C GLY A 64 1.54 -1.01 -17.16
N SER A 65 2.09 -0.94 -15.95
CA SER A 65 3.35 -1.62 -15.61
C SER A 65 3.20 -3.14 -15.69
N ASP A 66 4.08 -3.75 -16.47
CA ASP A 66 4.19 -5.19 -16.65
C ASP A 66 5.53 -5.70 -16.15
N VAL A 67 5.50 -6.39 -15.00
CA VAL A 67 6.69 -6.86 -14.31
C VAL A 67 6.59 -8.37 -14.10
N PRO A 68 7.02 -9.17 -15.10
CA PRO A 68 7.07 -10.63 -14.97
C PRO A 68 8.11 -11.10 -13.93
N TYR A 69 9.13 -10.28 -13.66
CA TYR A 69 10.19 -10.55 -12.71
C TYR A 69 10.30 -9.38 -11.71
N MET A 70 9.68 -9.52 -10.54
CA MET A 70 9.78 -8.49 -9.51
C MET A 70 11.22 -8.31 -9.02
N PRO A 71 11.62 -7.07 -8.65
CA PRO A 71 12.93 -6.84 -8.05
C PRO A 71 13.10 -7.69 -6.79
N TYR A 72 14.34 -8.13 -6.53
CA TYR A 72 14.65 -9.07 -5.44
C TYR A 72 14.15 -8.60 -4.05
N LYS A 73 14.16 -7.29 -3.79
CA LYS A 73 13.68 -6.71 -2.53
C LYS A 73 12.17 -6.83 -2.31
N TRP A 74 11.40 -7.15 -3.34
CA TRP A 74 9.92 -7.20 -3.30
C TRP A 74 9.35 -8.57 -3.65
N SER A 75 10.08 -9.38 -4.41
CA SER A 75 9.63 -10.72 -4.84
C SER A 75 9.38 -11.63 -3.64
N GLY A 76 8.12 -11.99 -3.42
CA GLY A 76 7.67 -12.86 -2.33
C GLY A 76 7.80 -12.22 -0.95
N ARG A 77 7.48 -10.93 -0.84
CA ARG A 77 7.57 -10.13 0.40
C ARG A 77 6.35 -9.25 0.65
N THR A 78 5.36 -9.29 -0.24
CA THR A 78 4.18 -8.43 -0.11
C THR A 78 3.16 -9.09 0.79
N SER A 79 2.75 -8.37 1.83
CA SER A 79 1.76 -8.84 2.82
C SER A 79 0.45 -8.06 2.75
N SER A 80 0.47 -6.83 2.24
CA SER A 80 -0.72 -6.04 2.01
C SER A 80 -0.61 -5.24 0.72
N LEU A 81 -1.76 -4.89 0.14
CA LEU A 81 -1.81 -4.10 -1.08
C LEU A 81 -3.03 -3.20 -1.17
N VAL A 82 -2.92 -2.14 -1.94
CA VAL A 82 -4.03 -1.26 -2.28
C VAL A 82 -4.04 -1.06 -3.79
N VAL A 83 -5.17 -1.30 -4.43
CA VAL A 83 -5.37 -1.04 -5.85
C VAL A 83 -6.19 0.24 -6.00
N GLY A 84 -5.69 1.15 -6.83
CA GLY A 84 -6.31 2.42 -7.13
C GLY A 84 -7.63 2.28 -7.87
N THR A 85 -8.44 3.35 -7.85
CA THR A 85 -9.73 3.38 -8.57
C THR A 85 -9.56 3.07 -10.05
N ARG A 86 -10.51 2.34 -10.64
CA ARG A 86 -10.53 1.90 -12.06
C ARG A 86 -9.24 1.18 -12.51
N CYS A 87 -8.49 0.60 -11.58
CA CYS A 87 -7.35 -0.25 -11.87
C CYS A 87 -7.63 -1.70 -11.44
N GLU A 88 -6.98 -2.63 -12.12
CA GLU A 88 -6.97 -4.05 -11.83
C GLU A 88 -5.50 -4.49 -11.77
N LEU A 89 -5.12 -5.12 -10.66
CA LEU A 89 -3.79 -5.70 -10.46
C LEU A 89 -3.87 -7.22 -10.62
N ASN A 90 -3.22 -7.75 -11.63
CA ASN A 90 -3.05 -9.19 -11.81
C ASN A 90 -1.69 -9.58 -11.23
N VAL A 91 -1.66 -10.62 -10.40
CA VAL A 91 -0.45 -11.11 -9.75
C VAL A 91 -0.24 -12.59 -10.01
N TRP A 92 1.02 -13.02 -9.89
CA TRP A 92 1.46 -14.39 -10.09
C TRP A 92 2.33 -14.88 -8.94
N SER A 93 2.16 -16.15 -8.55
CA SER A 93 2.90 -16.74 -7.44
C SER A 93 4.32 -17.18 -7.82
N ARG A 94 4.61 -17.35 -9.12
CA ARG A 94 5.95 -17.66 -9.64
C ARG A 94 6.46 -16.57 -10.58
N ARG A 95 7.80 -16.50 -10.69
CA ARG A 95 8.50 -15.60 -11.62
C ARG A 95 8.15 -15.95 -13.06
N GLY A 96 8.17 -14.97 -13.96
CA GLY A 96 7.83 -15.17 -15.36
C GLY A 96 6.32 -15.26 -15.63
N LYS A 97 5.48 -14.78 -14.69
CA LYS A 97 4.01 -14.89 -14.75
C LYS A 97 3.49 -16.33 -14.79
N GLU A 98 4.08 -17.18 -13.96
CA GLU A 98 3.71 -18.59 -13.84
C GLU A 98 3.02 -18.89 -12.50
N GLY A 99 2.53 -20.13 -12.34
CA GLY A 99 1.92 -20.61 -11.11
C GLY A 99 0.49 -20.11 -10.94
N ASP A 100 0.09 -19.92 -9.69
CA ASP A 100 -1.24 -19.40 -9.35
C ASP A 100 -1.33 -17.94 -9.74
N THR A 101 -2.52 -17.54 -10.19
CA THR A 101 -2.83 -16.15 -10.51
C THR A 101 -4.00 -15.65 -9.70
N ARG A 102 -3.96 -14.37 -9.33
CA ARG A 102 -5.07 -13.68 -8.69
C ARG A 102 -5.21 -12.29 -9.27
N ARG A 103 -6.46 -11.88 -9.41
CA ARG A 103 -6.82 -10.52 -9.81
C ARG A 103 -7.37 -9.78 -8.61
N PHE A 104 -6.81 -8.60 -8.34
CA PHE A 104 -7.29 -7.65 -7.35
C PHE A 104 -7.91 -6.46 -8.08
N SER A 105 -9.16 -6.17 -7.73
CA SER A 105 -9.87 -4.96 -8.20
C SER A 105 -9.57 -3.79 -7.26
N ALA A 106 -9.94 -2.58 -7.69
CA ALA A 106 -9.87 -1.37 -6.87
C ALA A 106 -10.37 -1.61 -5.44
N GLY A 107 -9.52 -1.32 -4.46
CA GLY A 107 -9.78 -1.66 -3.05
C GLY A 107 -8.48 -1.79 -2.26
N ALA A 108 -8.58 -1.69 -0.94
CA ALA A 108 -7.51 -2.08 -0.04
C ALA A 108 -7.66 -3.55 0.36
N VAL A 109 -6.53 -4.26 0.40
CA VAL A 109 -6.41 -5.62 0.92
C VAL A 109 -5.34 -5.57 2.01
N PRO A 110 -5.73 -5.30 3.27
CA PRO A 110 -4.79 -5.13 4.36
C PRO A 110 -4.03 -6.42 4.69
N ARG A 111 -4.61 -7.59 4.43
CA ARG A 111 -4.00 -8.89 4.80
C ARG A 111 -4.14 -9.89 3.67
N LEU A 112 -3.02 -10.20 3.03
CA LEU A 112 -2.98 -11.22 1.99
C LEU A 112 -3.06 -12.65 2.55
N GLN A 113 -2.81 -12.83 3.86
CA GLN A 113 -2.99 -14.10 4.57
C GLN A 113 -4.44 -14.59 4.52
N GLU A 114 -5.40 -13.66 4.45
CA GLU A 114 -6.83 -13.97 4.37
C GLU A 114 -7.26 -14.33 2.94
N VAL A 115 -6.41 -14.05 1.95
CA VAL A 115 -6.70 -14.33 0.56
C VAL A 115 -6.12 -15.69 0.21
N HIS A 116 -6.99 -16.69 0.10
CA HIS A 116 -6.56 -18.05 -0.23
C HIS A 116 -5.90 -18.15 -1.62
N ARG A 117 -4.81 -18.92 -1.68
CA ARG A 117 -4.10 -19.32 -2.89
C ARG A 117 -4.25 -20.82 -3.08
N GLY A 118 -5.37 -21.22 -3.67
CA GLY A 118 -5.71 -22.63 -3.90
C GLY A 118 -6.16 -23.36 -2.63
N LEU A 119 -5.89 -24.66 -2.55
CA LEU A 119 -6.31 -25.54 -1.45
C LEU A 119 -5.46 -25.40 -0.18
N PHE A 120 -4.17 -25.08 -0.33
CA PHE A 120 -3.23 -24.96 0.79
C PHE A 120 -2.40 -23.69 0.61
N GLY A 121 -2.65 -22.71 1.47
CA GLY A 121 -1.91 -21.45 1.54
C GLY A 121 -2.71 -20.23 1.09
N ASP A 122 -2.04 -19.10 1.17
CA ASP A 122 -2.58 -17.77 0.94
C ASP A 122 -1.63 -16.94 0.05
N TRP A 123 -1.98 -15.67 -0.15
CA TRP A 123 -1.23 -14.74 -0.97
C TRP A 123 -0.18 -13.94 -0.21
N ASP A 124 -0.01 -14.17 1.09
CA ASP A 124 1.05 -13.53 1.86
C ASP A 124 2.42 -14.02 1.39
N ASP A 125 3.35 -13.08 1.20
CA ASP A 125 4.70 -13.34 0.69
C ASP A 125 4.73 -14.18 -0.61
N ALA A 126 3.63 -14.18 -1.36
CA ALA A 126 3.43 -15.05 -2.51
C ALA A 126 3.73 -14.37 -3.83
N ILE A 127 3.58 -13.05 -3.91
CA ILE A 127 3.57 -12.30 -5.16
C ILE A 127 4.99 -12.20 -5.72
N ARG A 128 5.21 -12.71 -6.94
CA ARG A 128 6.54 -12.70 -7.60
C ARG A 128 6.55 -12.05 -8.99
N GLY A 129 5.37 -11.79 -9.54
CA GLY A 129 5.16 -11.04 -10.78
C GLY A 129 3.82 -10.33 -10.72
N TYR A 130 3.71 -9.21 -11.43
CA TYR A 130 2.47 -8.45 -11.52
C TYR A 130 2.29 -7.79 -12.87
N TYR A 131 1.04 -7.44 -13.16
CA TYR A 131 0.65 -6.65 -14.31
C TYR A 131 -0.53 -5.79 -13.90
N CYS A 132 -0.37 -4.48 -14.05
CA CYS A 132 -1.44 -3.54 -13.79
C CYS A 132 -2.12 -3.07 -15.08
N THR A 133 -3.45 -3.06 -15.08
CA THR A 133 -4.26 -2.33 -16.06
C THR A 133 -5.13 -1.28 -15.39
N CYS A 134 -5.19 -0.07 -15.95
CA CYS A 134 -6.09 0.99 -15.50
C CYS A 134 -6.94 1.48 -16.68
N LYS A 135 -8.21 1.81 -16.40
CA LYS A 135 -9.19 2.31 -17.37
C LYS A 135 -9.61 3.77 -17.09
#